data_AF-A0AAX1QA95-F1
#
_entry.id   AF-A0AAX1QA95-F1
#
_cell.length_a   1.000
_cell.length_b   1.000
_cell.length_c   1.000
_cell.angle_alpha   90.00
_cell.angle_beta   90.00
_cell.angle_gamma   90.00
#
_symmetry.space_group_name_H-M   'P 1'
#
loop_
_entity.id
_entity.type
_entity.pdbx_description
1 polymer ?
#
loop_
_entity_poly.entity_id
_entity_poly.type
_entity_poly.pdbx_seq_one_letter_code
_entity_poly.pdbx_strand_id
1 'polypeptide(L)' 'MENNEDKYINLDLTKVYDYKDLPDKISGRCDHCGNARFKTRVGNGQYLRKCVNCGLTKNL' A
#
# COMPACT_ATOMS: atom_id res chain seq x y z
N MET A 1 10.46 -17.95 -15.01
CA MET A 1 9.71 -16.69 -15.02
C MET A 1 9.29 -16.45 -13.59
N GLU A 2 10.04 -15.62 -12.86
CA GLU A 2 9.76 -15.33 -11.45
C GLU A 2 8.56 -14.37 -11.44
N ASN A 3 7.38 -14.90 -11.12
CA ASN A 3 6.14 -14.13 -11.16
C ASN A 3 6.20 -13.09 -10.04
N ASN A 4 6.42 -11.82 -10.40
CA ASN A 4 6.42 -10.66 -9.48
C ASN A 4 5.06 -10.43 -8.77
N GLU A 5 4.10 -11.33 -8.93
CA GLU A 5 2.76 -11.24 -8.38
C GLU A 5 2.74 -11.53 -6.87
N ASP A 6 3.67 -12.36 -6.38
CA ASP A 6 3.73 -12.77 -4.96
C ASP A 6 4.02 -11.63 -3.97
N LYS A 7 4.66 -10.54 -4.43
CA LYS A 7 5.04 -9.40 -3.58
C LYS A 7 3.85 -8.68 -2.95
N TYR A 8 2.68 -8.76 -3.59
CA TYR A 8 1.48 -8.03 -3.18
C TYR A 8 0.43 -8.93 -2.50
N ILE A 9 0.55 -10.25 -2.68
CA ILE A 9 -0.42 -11.24 -2.18
C ILE A 9 -0.24 -11.48 -0.67
N ASN A 10 0.99 -11.35 -0.16
CA ASN A 10 1.33 -11.53 1.26
C ASN A 10 1.79 -10.23 1.93
N LEU A 11 1.09 -9.12 1.67
CA LEU A 11 1.36 -7.86 2.37
C LEU A 11 0.79 -7.88 3.79
N ASP A 12 1.66 -7.59 4.75
CA ASP A 12 1.30 -7.48 6.15
C ASP A 12 0.65 -6.12 6.43
N LEU A 13 -0.63 -6.15 6.80
CA LEU A 13 -1.43 -4.97 7.05
C LEU A 13 -1.00 -4.18 8.30
N THR A 14 -0.15 -4.76 9.15
CA THR A 14 0.40 -4.12 10.34
C THR A 14 1.67 -3.33 10.06
N LYS A 15 2.33 -3.58 8.92
CA LYS A 15 3.54 -2.86 8.50
C LYS A 15 3.20 -1.66 7.62
N VAL A 16 4.10 -0.68 7.67
CA VAL A 16 4.11 0.46 6.74
C VAL A 16 5.11 0.15 5.64
N TYR A 17 4.64 0.14 4.40
CA TYR A 17 5.50 -0.06 3.23
C TYR A 17 5.88 1.27 2.61
N ASP A 18 7.14 1.45 2.25
CA ASP A 18 7.55 2.64 1.52
C ASP A 18 7.22 2.47 0.03
N TYR A 19 6.67 3.53 -0.58
CA TYR A 19 6.29 3.51 -1.99
C TYR A 19 7.51 3.32 -2.91
N LYS A 20 8.71 3.71 -2.44
CA LYS A 20 9.97 3.48 -3.16
C LYS A 20 10.31 1.99 -3.30
N ASP A 21 10.10 1.22 -2.23
CA ASP A 21 10.37 -0.21 -2.20
C ASP A 21 9.23 -1.02 -2.82
N LEU A 22 7.98 -0.58 -2.59
CA LEU A 22 6.77 -1.28 -3.02
C LEU A 22 5.77 -0.29 -3.64
N PRO A 23 5.98 0.11 -4.91
CA PRO A 23 5.06 0.99 -5.63
C PRO A 23 3.67 0.37 -5.76
N ASP A 24 2.66 1.15 -6.14
CA ASP A 24 1.33 0.59 -6.41
C ASP A 24 1.37 -0.26 -7.68
N LYS A 25 0.96 -1.54 -7.60
CA LYS A 25 0.76 -2.42 -8.76
C LYS A 25 -0.23 -1.80 -9.74
N ILE A 26 -1.27 -1.17 -9.21
CA ILE A 26 -2.26 -0.38 -9.95
C ILE A 26 -2.43 0.94 -9.22
N SER A 27 -2.00 2.04 -9.84
CA SER A 27 -2.12 3.37 -9.25
C SER A 27 -3.56 3.65 -8.82
N GLY A 28 -3.72 4.14 -7.57
CA GLY A 28 -5.05 4.44 -7.06
C GLY A 28 -5.80 3.24 -6.47
N ARG A 29 -5.24 2.03 -6.49
CA ARG A 29 -5.87 0.80 -5.98
C ARG A 29 -4.98 0.15 -4.93
N CYS A 30 -5.61 -0.43 -3.91
CA CYS A 30 -4.89 -1.09 -2.84
C CYS A 30 -4.39 -2.42 -3.37
N ASP A 31 -3.10 -2.70 -3.22
CA ASP A 31 -2.53 -3.91 -3.83
C ASP A 31 -3.05 -5.20 -3.20
N HIS A 32 -3.49 -5.13 -1.94
CA HIS A 32 -4.01 -6.29 -1.23
C HIS A 32 -5.50 -6.57 -1.53
N CYS A 33 -6.35 -5.55 -1.67
CA CYS A 33 -7.81 -5.73 -1.78
C CYS A 33 -8.46 -5.03 -2.98
N GLY A 34 -7.70 -4.33 -3.83
CA GLY A 34 -8.22 -3.61 -4.98
C GLY A 34 -9.10 -2.39 -4.66
N ASN A 35 -9.23 -2.00 -3.39
CA ASN A 35 -10.05 -0.84 -3.01
C ASN A 35 -9.40 0.48 -3.45
N ALA A 36 -10.21 1.45 -3.86
CA ALA A 36 -9.75 2.78 -4.26
C ALA A 36 -9.87 3.83 -3.15
N ARG A 37 -10.48 3.49 -2.01
CA ARG A 37 -10.65 4.42 -0.88
C ARG A 37 -9.51 4.28 0.12
N PHE A 38 -8.88 5.40 0.43
CA PHE A 38 -7.77 5.48 1.38
C PHE A 38 -7.96 6.65 2.32
N LYS A 39 -7.53 6.47 3.56
CA LYS A 39 -7.36 7.51 4.56
C LYS A 39 -5.90 7.94 4.53
N THR A 40 -5.65 9.19 4.18
CA THR A 40 -4.30 9.74 4.15
C THR A 40 -4.03 10.50 5.45
N ARG A 41 -2.80 10.42 5.93
CA ARG A 41 -2.30 11.15 7.08
C ARG A 41 -0.98 11.78 6.67
N VAL A 42 -0.93 13.10 6.73
CA VAL A 42 0.25 13.88 6.39
C VAL A 42 0.78 14.50 7.69
N GLY A 43 2.05 14.28 8.00
CA GLY A 43 2.67 14.81 9.21
C GLY A 43 4.14 14.43 9.30
N ASN A 44 4.95 15.29 9.93
CA ASN A 44 6.40 15.10 10.08
C ASN A 44 7.13 14.80 8.75
N GLY A 45 6.67 15.39 7.64
CA GLY A 45 7.24 15.17 6.31
C GLY A 45 6.94 13.79 5.68
N GLN A 46 6.06 12.99 6.29
CA GLN A 46 5.65 11.68 5.78
C GLN A 46 4.21 11.74 5.27
N TYR A 47 3.95 11.03 4.16
CA TYR A 47 2.63 10.89 3.58
C TYR A 47 2.15 9.44 3.74
N LEU A 48 1.40 9.17 4.81
CA LEU A 48 0.89 7.84 5.07
C LEU A 48 -0.48 7.65 4.43
N ARG A 49 -0.59 6.73 3.49
CA ARG A 49 -1.83 6.30 2.84
C ARG A 49 -2.28 4.97 3.41
N LYS A 50 -3.37 4.97 4.18
CA LYS A 50 -3.97 3.76 4.76
C LYS A 50 -5.22 3.34 3.99
N CYS A 51 -5.31 2.11 3.50
CA CYS A 51 -6.53 1.58 2.89
C CYS A 51 -7.64 1.46 3.95
N VAL A 52 -8.84 1.96 3.64
CA VAL A 52 -9.96 1.89 4.60
C VAL A 52 -10.59 0.50 4.70
N ASN A 53 -10.34 -0.37 3.70
CA ASN A 53 -10.97 -1.69 3.62
C ASN A 53 -10.13 -2.75 4.34
N CYS A 54 -8.84 -2.87 4.01
CA CYS A 54 -7.94 -3.84 4.64
C CYS A 54 -6.99 -3.22 5.68
N GLY A 55 -6.82 -1.90 5.73
CA GLY A 55 -5.89 -1.26 6.67
C GLY A 55 -4.44 -1.17 6.21
N LEU A 56 -4.10 -1.66 5.00
CA LEU A 56 -2.75 -1.55 4.42
C LEU A 56 -2.26 -0.11 4.46
N THR A 57 -1.09 0.14 5.03
CA THR A 57 -0.52 1.48 5.12
C THR A 57 0.73 1.59 4.26
N LYS A 58 0.77 2.59 3.38
CA LYS A 58 1.93 2.94 2.57
C LYS A 58 2.42 4.33 2.91
N ASN A 59 3.73 4.52 2.92
CA ASN A 59 4.37 5.84 2.98
C ASN A 59 4.70 6.27 1.55
N LEU A 60 4.10 7.35 1.06
CA LEU A 60 4.44 7.97 -0.24
C LEU A 60 5.58 8.97 -0.07
#